data_AF-A0A3N9V221-F1
#
_entry.id   AF-A0A3N9V221-F1
#
_cell.length_a   1.000
_cell.length_b   1.000
_cell.length_c   1.000
_cell.angle_alpha   90.00
_cell.angle_beta   90.00
_cell.angle_gamma   90.00
#
_symmetry.space_group_name_H-M   'P 1'
#
loop_
_entity.id
_entity.type
_entity.pdbx_description
1 polymer ?
#
loop_
_entity_poly.entity_id
_entity_poly.type
_entity_poly.pdbx_seq_one_letter_code
_entity_poly.pdbx_strand_id
1 'polypeptide(L)'
;GGNCELTEPGKVVVKHGVTIVGYTDLPSRLARQSSTLYATNLLRLLEELCKEKDGNITVNMDDEMVRGATVIKDGTITWPPPPIAVSAAPKPTAAASVPVIKEEKPPLLPPWAKTALSIGVAGLLFWWVGANAPAAFMEHFTVFVLACFVGYMVIWNVTPALHTPLMSVTNAISSIIAIGALVQISSPEIVILAGIALVLTSINMAGGFWVTQRMLGMFRK
;
A
#
# COMPACT_ATOMS: atom_id res chain seq x y z
N GLY A 1 16.90 -18.46 -25.52
CA GLY A 1 15.75 -18.19 -24.65
C GLY A 1 15.45 -16.71 -24.49
N GLY A 2 15.65 -15.88 -25.53
CA GLY A 2 15.23 -14.48 -25.54
C GLY A 2 14.06 -14.30 -26.50
N ASN A 3 13.18 -13.34 -26.21
CA ASN A 3 11.96 -13.11 -27.00
C ASN A 3 12.22 -12.42 -28.35
N CYS A 4 13.42 -11.89 -28.59
CA CYS A 4 13.80 -11.20 -29.82
C CYS A 4 15.01 -11.88 -30.45
N GLU A 5 14.92 -12.14 -31.75
CA GLU A 5 15.96 -12.83 -32.53
C GLU A 5 17.28 -12.05 -32.58
N LEU A 6 17.21 -10.71 -32.49
CA LEU A 6 18.36 -9.82 -32.58
C LEU A 6 19.01 -9.53 -31.22
N THR A 7 18.49 -10.08 -30.12
CA THR A 7 19.02 -9.84 -28.78
C THR A 7 20.32 -10.60 -28.56
N GLU A 8 21.39 -9.86 -28.24
CA GLU A 8 22.65 -10.43 -27.73
C GLU A 8 22.66 -10.39 -26.19
N PRO A 9 22.71 -11.55 -25.50
CA PRO A 9 22.72 -11.60 -24.03
C PRO A 9 23.88 -10.82 -23.42
N GLY A 10 23.60 -10.04 -22.37
CA GLY A 10 24.57 -9.24 -21.62
C GLY A 10 24.95 -7.90 -22.28
N LYS A 11 24.47 -7.61 -23.49
CA LYS A 11 24.89 -6.43 -24.25
C LYS A 11 23.72 -5.49 -24.56
N VAL A 12 24.07 -4.24 -24.87
CA VAL A 12 23.18 -3.29 -25.51
C VAL A 12 23.64 -3.13 -26.95
N VAL A 13 22.82 -3.51 -27.91
CA VAL A 13 23.16 -3.50 -29.34
C VAL A 13 22.22 -2.59 -30.11
N VAL A 14 22.75 -1.84 -31.08
CA VAL A 14 21.92 -1.05 -32.00
C VAL A 14 21.80 -1.82 -33.31
N LYS A 15 20.58 -2.19 -33.68
CA LYS A 15 20.28 -2.87 -34.96
C LYS A 15 19.20 -2.06 -35.67
N HIS A 16 19.44 -1.69 -36.93
CA HIS A 16 18.49 -0.91 -37.75
C HIS A 16 18.03 0.41 -37.09
N GLY A 17 18.92 1.08 -36.34
CA GLY A 17 18.61 2.32 -35.61
C GLY A 17 17.83 2.13 -34.30
N VAL A 18 17.50 0.90 -33.91
CA VAL A 18 16.82 0.58 -32.65
C VAL A 18 17.83 0.03 -31.63
N THR A 19 17.81 0.57 -30.42
CA THR A 19 18.65 0.09 -29.30
C THR A 19 17.95 -1.06 -28.59
N ILE A 20 18.60 -2.23 -28.56
CA ILE A 20 18.10 -3.46 -27.94
C ILE A 20 18.92 -3.73 -26.68
N VAL A 21 18.26 -3.81 -25.53
CA VAL A 21 18.89 -4.05 -24.22
C VAL A 21 18.73 -5.52 -23.84
N GLY A 22 19.84 -6.25 -23.72
CA GLY A 22 19.89 -7.69 -23.47
C GLY A 22 20.50 -8.12 -22.13
N TYR A 23 20.58 -7.25 -21.12
CA TYR A 23 21.19 -7.59 -19.83
C TYR A 23 20.53 -8.82 -19.18
N THR A 24 21.35 -9.75 -18.72
CA THR A 24 20.90 -11.01 -18.10
C THR A 24 20.81 -10.92 -16.57
N ASP A 25 21.33 -9.85 -15.99
CA ASP A 25 21.48 -9.64 -14.56
C ASP A 25 20.76 -8.37 -14.08
N LEU A 26 19.61 -8.03 -14.68
CA LEU A 26 18.85 -6.82 -14.33
C LEU A 26 18.66 -6.57 -12.82
N PRO A 27 18.41 -7.59 -11.96
CA PRO A 27 18.36 -7.38 -10.51
C PRO A 27 19.65 -6.81 -9.90
N SER A 28 20.84 -7.15 -10.45
CA SER A 28 22.14 -6.66 -9.96
C SER A 28 22.24 -5.13 -10.06
N ARG A 29 21.55 -4.54 -11.04
CA ARG A 29 21.54 -3.08 -11.30
C ARG A 29 20.66 -2.29 -10.34
N LEU A 30 19.85 -2.99 -9.53
CA LEU A 30 19.09 -2.43 -8.41
C LEU A 30 19.47 -3.11 -7.10
N ALA A 31 20.79 -3.29 -6.89
CA ALA A 31 21.37 -4.09 -5.80
C ALA A 31 20.70 -3.86 -4.43
N ARG A 32 20.53 -2.60 -4.00
CA ARG A 32 19.90 -2.28 -2.71
C ARG A 32 18.50 -2.88 -2.57
N GLN A 33 17.65 -2.71 -3.59
CA GLN A 33 16.28 -3.19 -3.57
C GLN A 33 16.23 -4.72 -3.68
N SER A 34 17.03 -5.29 -4.59
CA SER A 34 17.12 -6.74 -4.74
C SER A 34 17.61 -7.42 -3.47
N SER A 35 18.59 -6.85 -2.77
CA SER A 35 19.05 -7.34 -1.47
C SER A 35 17.95 -7.28 -0.41
N THR A 36 17.21 -6.17 -0.30
CA THR A 36 16.12 -6.06 0.68
C THR A 36 15.01 -7.08 0.42
N LEU A 37 14.58 -7.24 -0.84
CA LEU A 37 13.55 -8.21 -1.19
C LEU A 37 14.02 -9.65 -0.99
N TYR A 38 15.25 -9.97 -1.40
CA TYR A 38 15.82 -11.30 -1.22
C TYR A 38 16.01 -11.64 0.26
N ALA A 39 16.54 -10.71 1.07
CA ALA A 39 16.67 -10.88 2.51
C ALA A 39 15.31 -11.08 3.19
N THR A 40 14.27 -10.36 2.75
CA THR A 40 12.91 -10.56 3.26
C THR A 40 12.39 -11.96 2.93
N ASN A 41 12.61 -12.46 1.71
CA ASN A 41 12.21 -13.83 1.35
C ASN A 41 12.95 -14.88 2.19
N LEU A 42 14.26 -14.71 2.43
CA LEU A 42 15.03 -15.61 3.30
C LEU A 42 14.54 -15.56 4.74
N LEU A 43 14.21 -14.37 5.25
CA LEU A 43 13.65 -14.21 6.60
C LEU A 43 12.33 -14.97 6.73
N ARG A 44 11.41 -14.85 5.75
CA ARG A 44 10.14 -15.58 5.76
C ARG A 44 10.34 -17.09 5.67
N LEU A 45 11.31 -17.55 4.88
CA LEU A 45 11.67 -18.97 4.84
C LEU A 45 12.19 -19.45 6.21
N LEU A 46 13.04 -18.66 6.86
CA LEU A 46 13.58 -19.00 8.19
C LEU A 46 12.50 -18.99 9.27
N GLU A 47 11.55 -18.06 9.23
CA GLU A 47 10.38 -18.05 10.13
C GLU A 47 9.56 -19.34 10.00
N GLU A 48 9.39 -19.84 8.77
CA GLU A 48 8.66 -21.10 8.53
C GLU A 48 9.44 -22.34 9.00
N LEU A 49 10.77 -22.31 8.89
CA LEU A 49 11.64 -23.39 9.38
C LEU A 49 11.86 -23.36 10.90
N CYS A 50 11.64 -22.22 11.55
CA CYS A 50 11.83 -21.99 12.99
C CYS A 50 10.54 -21.43 13.61
N LYS A 51 9.45 -22.21 13.55
CA LYS A 51 8.12 -21.79 14.04
C LYS A 51 8.11 -21.42 15.52
N GLU A 52 8.97 -22.06 16.32
CA GLU A 52 9.06 -21.86 17.76
C GLU A 52 9.96 -20.68 18.16
N LYS A 53 10.62 -20.01 17.20
CA LYS A 53 11.52 -18.86 17.43
C LYS A 53 12.65 -19.15 18.43
N ASP A 54 13.02 -20.41 18.57
CA ASP A 54 14.05 -20.93 19.48
C ASP A 54 15.44 -20.96 18.83
N GLY A 55 15.53 -20.61 17.55
CA GLY A 55 16.76 -20.68 16.75
C GLY A 55 17.10 -22.08 16.26
N ASN A 56 16.23 -23.07 16.47
CA ASN A 56 16.41 -24.42 15.98
C ASN A 56 15.68 -24.61 14.64
N ILE A 57 16.38 -25.14 13.64
CA ILE A 57 15.86 -25.29 12.29
C ILE A 57 15.23 -26.68 12.17
N THR A 58 13.90 -26.73 12.03
CA THR A 58 13.16 -27.98 11.83
C THR A 58 12.74 -28.12 10.37
N VAL A 59 13.48 -28.93 9.60
CA VAL A 59 13.12 -29.26 8.20
C VAL A 59 12.07 -30.36 8.18
N ASN A 60 10.81 -29.95 8.30
CA ASN A 60 9.64 -30.84 8.20
C ASN A 60 9.40 -31.23 6.74
N MET A 61 9.62 -32.49 6.39
CA MET A 61 9.43 -33.00 5.02
C MET A 61 7.97 -33.33 4.70
N ASP A 62 7.07 -33.26 5.68
CA ASP A 62 5.63 -33.40 5.50
C ASP A 62 4.98 -32.09 5.01
N ASP A 63 5.66 -30.95 5.20
CA ASP A 63 5.23 -29.66 4.67
C ASP A 63 5.57 -29.58 3.18
N GLU A 64 4.56 -29.39 2.33
CA GLU A 64 4.70 -29.38 0.87
C GLU A 64 5.65 -28.28 0.37
N MET A 65 5.66 -27.10 1.01
CA MET A 65 6.52 -25.99 0.65
C MET A 65 7.97 -26.32 0.99
N VAL A 66 8.22 -26.84 2.20
CA VAL A 66 9.57 -27.24 2.65
C VAL A 66 10.08 -28.43 1.83
N ARG A 67 9.22 -29.39 1.53
CA ARG A 67 9.53 -30.56 0.68
C ARG A 67 9.87 -30.16 -0.75
N GLY A 68 9.19 -29.15 -1.31
CA GLY A 68 9.44 -28.61 -2.63
C GLY A 68 10.71 -27.76 -2.71
N ALA A 69 11.03 -27.01 -1.65
CA ALA A 69 12.23 -26.17 -1.59
C ALA A 69 13.51 -26.96 -1.25
N THR A 70 13.41 -28.07 -0.50
CA THR A 70 14.56 -28.85 -0.04
C THR A 70 15.06 -29.82 -1.11
N VAL A 71 16.24 -29.55 -1.68
CA VAL A 71 16.89 -30.38 -2.71
C VAL A 71 17.80 -31.48 -2.15
N ILE A 72 18.38 -31.26 -0.97
CA ILE A 72 19.28 -32.19 -0.30
C ILE A 72 18.97 -32.15 1.20
N LYS A 73 18.82 -33.32 1.83
CA LYS A 73 18.72 -33.48 3.29
C LYS A 73 19.65 -34.59 3.74
N ASP A 74 20.51 -34.31 4.72
CA ASP A 74 21.44 -35.28 5.32
C ASP A 74 22.29 -36.06 4.29
N GLY A 75 22.78 -35.36 3.26
CA GLY A 75 23.60 -35.95 2.19
C GLY A 75 22.84 -36.75 1.14
N THR A 76 21.51 -36.90 1.29
CA THR A 76 20.65 -37.58 0.32
C THR A 76 19.93 -36.58 -0.56
N ILE A 77 19.93 -36.80 -1.88
CA ILE A 77 19.21 -35.96 -2.84
C ILE A 77 17.71 -36.25 -2.70
N THR A 78 16.95 -35.24 -2.31
CA THR A 78 15.48 -35.31 -2.13
C THR A 78 14.72 -34.81 -3.36
N TRP A 79 15.43 -34.32 -4.38
CA TRP A 79 14.86 -33.94 -5.67
C TRP A 79 14.72 -35.17 -6.60
N PRO A 80 13.63 -35.31 -7.38
CA PRO A 80 12.47 -34.42 -7.51
C PRO A 80 11.44 -34.58 -6.37
N PRO A 81 10.69 -33.52 -6.03
CA PRO A 81 9.58 -33.65 -5.09
C PRO A 81 8.46 -34.53 -5.68
N PRO A 82 7.73 -35.29 -4.84
CA PRO A 82 6.55 -36.00 -5.29
C PRO A 82 5.54 -34.99 -5.89
N PRO A 83 4.72 -35.40 -6.88
CA PRO A 83 3.63 -34.57 -7.38
C PRO A 83 2.78 -34.11 -6.21
N ILE A 84 2.62 -32.81 -6.06
CA ILE A 84 1.82 -32.24 -4.99
C ILE A 84 0.38 -32.70 -5.24
N ALA A 85 -0.19 -33.48 -4.34
CA ALA A 85 -1.58 -33.87 -4.39
C ALA A 85 -2.45 -32.71 -3.89
N VAL A 86 -2.41 -31.59 -4.62
CA VAL A 86 -3.29 -30.46 -4.34
C VAL A 86 -4.70 -30.87 -4.74
N SER A 87 -5.49 -31.26 -3.75
CA SER A 87 -6.93 -31.05 -3.82
C SER A 87 -7.13 -29.56 -4.09
N ALA A 88 -7.63 -29.27 -5.30
CA ALA A 88 -7.90 -27.95 -5.89
C ALA A 88 -6.69 -27.21 -6.51
N ALA A 89 -6.49 -27.46 -7.81
CA ALA A 89 -6.03 -26.40 -8.70
C ALA A 89 -6.94 -25.15 -8.51
N PRO A 90 -6.38 -23.92 -8.47
CA PRO A 90 -7.19 -22.73 -8.67
C PRO A 90 -7.84 -22.86 -10.05
N LYS A 91 -9.16 -23.01 -10.10
CA LYS A 91 -9.92 -22.92 -11.34
C LYS A 91 -9.50 -21.63 -12.05
N PRO A 92 -9.26 -21.65 -13.37
CA PRO A 92 -8.91 -20.45 -14.12
C PRO A 92 -9.96 -19.37 -13.82
N THR A 93 -9.51 -18.28 -13.21
CA THR A 93 -10.32 -17.08 -13.06
C THR A 93 -10.39 -16.41 -14.42
N ALA A 94 -11.16 -17.01 -15.33
CA ALA A 94 -11.75 -16.29 -16.43
C ALA A 94 -12.71 -15.27 -15.84
N ALA A 95 -12.68 -14.05 -16.38
CA ALA A 95 -13.53 -12.95 -15.99
C ALA A 95 -15.02 -13.33 -16.01
N ALA A 96 -15.54 -13.68 -14.86
CA ALA A 96 -16.80 -13.21 -14.31
C ALA A 96 -16.71 -13.58 -12.84
N SER A 97 -16.57 -12.58 -11.97
CA SER A 97 -16.82 -12.76 -10.55
C SER A 97 -18.29 -13.14 -10.40
N VAL A 98 -18.62 -14.42 -10.58
CA VAL A 98 -19.77 -14.99 -9.91
C VAL A 98 -19.41 -14.88 -8.44
N PRO A 99 -20.11 -14.05 -7.66
CA PRO A 99 -19.76 -13.85 -6.27
C PRO A 99 -19.76 -15.22 -5.60
N VAL A 100 -18.64 -15.54 -4.95
CA VAL A 100 -18.59 -16.60 -3.96
C VAL A 100 -19.70 -16.27 -2.97
N ILE A 101 -20.77 -17.06 -2.99
CA ILE A 101 -21.74 -17.05 -1.90
C ILE A 101 -20.95 -17.58 -0.72
N LYS A 102 -20.35 -16.65 0.04
CA LYS A 102 -20.14 -16.85 1.47
C LYS A 102 -21.49 -17.36 1.96
N GLU A 103 -21.52 -18.52 2.60
CA GLU A 103 -22.62 -18.81 3.52
C GLU A 103 -22.55 -17.73 4.61
N GLU A 104 -23.21 -16.62 4.31
CA GLU A 104 -23.45 -15.53 5.21
C GLU A 104 -24.47 -16.11 6.18
N LYS A 105 -24.02 -16.46 7.39
CA LYS A 105 -24.92 -16.75 8.52
C LYS A 105 -26.06 -15.74 8.44
N PRO A 106 -27.32 -16.18 8.41
CA PRO A 106 -28.45 -15.27 8.19
C PRO A 106 -28.28 -14.12 9.17
N PRO A 107 -28.30 -12.88 8.66
CA PRO A 107 -28.04 -11.74 9.50
C PRO A 107 -29.04 -11.75 10.66
N LEU A 108 -28.55 -11.69 11.90
CA LEU A 108 -29.37 -11.77 13.13
C LEU A 108 -30.50 -10.72 13.17
N LEU A 109 -30.42 -9.71 12.31
CA LEU A 109 -31.40 -8.65 12.09
C LEU A 109 -31.66 -8.51 10.58
N PRO A 110 -32.92 -8.30 10.15
CA PRO A 110 -33.23 -8.06 8.74
C PRO A 110 -32.51 -6.80 8.23
N PRO A 111 -32.19 -6.71 6.92
CA PRO A 111 -31.42 -5.60 6.37
C PRO A 111 -31.99 -4.21 6.70
N TRP A 112 -33.32 -4.06 6.70
CA TRP A 112 -33.99 -2.81 7.08
C TRP A 112 -33.80 -2.47 8.57
N ALA A 113 -33.73 -3.47 9.45
CA ALA A 113 -33.49 -3.25 10.88
C ALA A 113 -32.03 -2.89 11.14
N LYS A 114 -31.06 -3.43 10.37
CA LYS A 114 -29.66 -3.00 10.45
C LYS A 114 -29.47 -1.56 9.99
N THR A 115 -30.13 -1.17 8.89
CA THR A 115 -30.10 0.21 8.39
C THR A 115 -30.85 1.17 9.32
N ALA A 116 -32.00 0.77 9.86
CA ALA A 116 -32.72 1.56 10.85
C ALA A 116 -31.92 1.71 12.15
N LEU A 117 -31.20 0.66 12.58
CA LEU A 117 -30.33 0.70 13.73
C LEU A 117 -29.12 1.61 13.49
N SER A 118 -28.47 1.56 12.31
CA SER A 118 -27.34 2.43 12.01
C SER A 118 -27.75 3.90 11.89
N ILE A 119 -28.90 4.19 11.28
CA ILE A 119 -29.49 5.53 11.22
C ILE A 119 -29.89 6.00 12.63
N GLY A 120 -30.48 5.13 13.44
CA GLY A 120 -30.86 5.42 14.83
C GLY A 120 -29.65 5.72 15.71
N VAL A 121 -28.59 4.93 15.60
CA VAL A 121 -27.31 5.16 16.29
C VAL A 121 -26.66 6.45 15.84
N ALA A 122 -26.60 6.71 14.52
CA ALA A 122 -26.06 7.95 13.98
C ALA A 122 -26.86 9.17 14.46
N GLY A 123 -28.19 9.09 14.46
CA GLY A 123 -29.08 10.13 14.96
C GLY A 123 -28.93 10.38 16.47
N LEU A 124 -28.81 9.32 17.27
CA LEU A 124 -28.52 9.41 18.71
C LEU A 124 -27.17 10.07 18.98
N LEU A 125 -26.13 9.71 18.22
CA LEU A 125 -24.82 10.34 18.30
C LEU A 125 -24.89 11.82 17.93
N PHE A 126 -25.61 12.16 16.86
CA PHE A 126 -25.77 13.55 16.42
C PHE A 126 -26.53 14.39 17.44
N TRP A 127 -27.59 13.83 18.02
CA TRP A 127 -28.36 14.47 19.07
C TRP A 127 -27.53 14.66 20.35
N TRP A 128 -26.78 13.63 20.75
CA TRP A 128 -25.90 13.69 21.93
C TRP A 128 -24.81 14.75 21.77
N VAL A 129 -24.19 14.84 20.60
CA VAL A 129 -23.22 15.89 20.27
C VAL A 129 -23.89 17.26 20.31
N GLY A 130 -25.06 17.43 19.67
CA GLY A 130 -25.78 18.70 19.64
C GLY A 130 -26.26 19.18 21.02
N ALA A 131 -26.60 18.26 21.92
CA ALA A 131 -27.05 18.58 23.27
C ALA A 131 -25.91 18.96 24.23
N ASN A 132 -24.69 18.46 23.99
CA ASN A 132 -23.57 18.61 24.92
C ASN A 132 -22.41 19.46 24.38
N ALA A 133 -22.38 19.77 23.09
CA ALA A 133 -21.27 20.52 22.47
C ALA A 133 -21.45 22.05 22.57
N PRO A 134 -20.36 22.81 22.74
CA PRO A 134 -20.37 24.27 22.65
C PRO A 134 -20.83 24.78 21.27
N ALA A 135 -21.42 25.98 21.20
CA ALA A 135 -21.88 26.58 19.95
C ALA A 135 -20.75 26.72 18.90
N ALA A 136 -19.53 27.09 19.31
CA ALA A 136 -18.37 27.18 18.43
C ALA A 136 -17.97 25.82 17.82
N PHE A 137 -18.18 24.73 18.56
CA PHE A 137 -17.95 23.39 18.02
C PHE A 137 -18.94 23.07 16.90
N MET A 138 -20.22 23.43 17.07
CA MET A 138 -21.24 23.19 16.04
C MET A 138 -20.91 23.90 14.73
N GLU A 139 -20.41 25.14 14.78
CA GLU A 139 -19.96 25.89 13.60
C GLU A 139 -18.81 25.18 12.88
N HIS A 140 -17.74 24.82 13.59
CA HIS A 140 -16.60 24.09 13.02
C HIS A 140 -17.00 22.70 12.49
N PHE A 141 -17.92 22.02 13.18
CA PHE A 141 -18.40 20.71 12.79
C PHE A 141 -19.23 20.76 11.51
N THR A 142 -20.09 21.76 11.34
CA THR A 142 -20.82 21.98 10.08
C THR A 142 -19.87 22.22 8.91
N VAL A 143 -18.86 23.09 9.10
CA VAL A 143 -17.84 23.34 8.07
C VAL A 143 -17.07 22.06 7.73
N PHE A 144 -16.70 21.26 8.73
CA PHE A 144 -16.02 19.98 8.54
C PHE A 144 -16.86 19.01 7.70
N VAL A 145 -18.15 18.82 8.04
CA VAL A 145 -19.04 17.92 7.30
C VAL A 145 -19.19 18.37 5.84
N LEU A 146 -19.44 19.66 5.62
CA LEU A 146 -19.56 20.21 4.26
C LEU A 146 -18.24 20.08 3.48
N ALA A 147 -17.09 20.29 4.12
CA ALA A 147 -15.78 20.11 3.50
C ALA A 147 -15.54 18.64 3.09
N CYS A 148 -16.01 17.66 3.87
CA CYS A 148 -15.94 16.24 3.50
C CYS A 148 -16.77 15.94 2.23
N PHE A 149 -17.98 16.49 2.12
CA PHE A 149 -18.80 16.34 0.90
C PHE A 149 -18.12 16.96 -0.33
N VAL A 150 -17.60 18.18 -0.19
CA VAL A 150 -16.85 18.85 -1.26
C VAL A 150 -15.61 18.05 -1.65
N GLY A 151 -14.82 17.59 -0.67
CA GLY A 151 -13.63 16.78 -0.91
C GLY A 151 -13.95 15.48 -1.66
N TYR A 152 -15.02 14.79 -1.28
CA TYR A 152 -15.50 13.60 -1.99
C TYR A 152 -15.84 13.89 -3.45
N MET A 153 -16.63 14.94 -3.72
CA MET A 153 -17.04 15.31 -5.08
C MET A 153 -15.85 15.77 -5.96
N VAL A 154 -14.87 16.43 -5.37
CA VAL A 154 -13.66 16.91 -6.08
C VAL A 154 -12.76 15.73 -6.47
N ILE A 155 -12.50 14.80 -5.55
CA ILE A 155 -11.60 13.67 -5.79
C ILE A 155 -12.22 12.65 -6.75
N TRP A 156 -13.54 12.43 -6.69
CA TRP A 156 -14.23 11.46 -7.53
C TRP A 156 -14.14 11.77 -9.03
N ASN A 157 -13.96 13.04 -9.40
CA ASN A 157 -13.93 13.50 -10.79
C ASN A 157 -12.50 13.67 -11.36
N VAL A 158 -11.47 13.15 -10.69
CA VAL A 158 -10.09 13.23 -11.19
C VAL A 158 -9.82 12.13 -12.21
N THR A 159 -9.15 12.45 -13.32
CA THR A 159 -8.79 11.47 -14.34
C THR A 159 -7.79 10.43 -13.80
N PRO A 160 -7.86 9.15 -14.21
CA PRO A 160 -7.01 8.10 -13.63
C PRO A 160 -5.51 8.35 -13.78
N ALA A 161 -5.10 9.02 -14.87
CA ALA A 161 -3.70 9.40 -15.10
C ALA A 161 -3.16 10.40 -14.06
N LEU A 162 -4.04 11.10 -13.35
CA LEU A 162 -3.69 12.11 -12.36
C LEU A 162 -3.73 11.61 -10.91
N HIS A 163 -4.04 10.34 -10.64
CA HIS A 163 -4.07 9.83 -9.26
C HIS A 163 -2.72 9.94 -8.53
N THR A 164 -1.61 9.67 -9.21
CA THR A 164 -0.27 9.80 -8.61
C THR A 164 0.12 11.26 -8.36
N PRO A 165 -0.06 12.20 -9.32
CA PRO A 165 0.05 13.63 -9.04
C PRO A 165 -0.88 14.10 -7.91
N LEU A 166 -2.12 13.62 -7.87
CA LEU A 166 -3.10 13.98 -6.84
C LEU A 166 -2.62 13.57 -5.44
N MET A 167 -2.04 12.37 -5.31
CA MET A 167 -1.44 11.90 -4.05
C MET A 167 -0.28 12.80 -3.60
N SER A 168 0.54 13.28 -4.55
CA SER A 168 1.61 14.24 -4.24
C SER A 168 1.06 15.60 -3.78
N VAL A 169 -0.02 16.08 -4.41
CA VAL A 169 -0.69 17.33 -4.04
C VAL A 169 -1.31 17.24 -2.65
N THR A 170 -2.01 16.16 -2.33
CA THR A 170 -2.63 16.00 -1.00
C THR A 170 -1.58 15.92 0.10
N ASN A 171 -0.42 15.32 -0.18
CA ASN A 171 0.72 15.38 0.73
C ASN A 171 1.19 16.84 0.94
N ALA A 172 1.38 17.63 -0.13
CA ALA A 172 1.76 19.04 -0.01
C ALA A 172 0.72 19.87 0.78
N ILE A 173 -0.57 19.69 0.52
CA ILE A 173 -1.68 20.41 1.19
C ILE A 173 -1.75 20.05 2.67
N SER A 174 -1.37 18.84 3.07
CA SER A 174 -1.32 18.43 4.48
C SER A 174 -0.39 19.31 5.34
N SER A 175 0.50 20.08 4.72
CA SER A 175 1.32 21.10 5.38
C SER A 175 0.54 22.27 6.00
N ILE A 176 -0.81 22.27 5.92
CA ILE A 176 -1.68 23.18 6.68
C ILE A 176 -1.39 23.15 8.19
N ILE A 177 -0.77 22.08 8.69
CA ILE A 177 -0.23 21.97 10.07
C ILE A 177 0.67 23.16 10.43
N ALA A 178 1.34 23.78 9.45
CA ALA A 178 2.15 24.98 9.66
C ALA A 178 1.35 26.12 10.32
N ILE A 179 0.05 26.27 10.04
CA ILE A 179 -0.80 27.28 10.68
C ILE A 179 -0.92 27.01 12.18
N GLY A 180 -1.11 25.75 12.57
CA GLY A 180 -1.16 25.36 13.99
C GLY A 180 0.17 25.62 14.70
N ALA A 181 1.29 25.34 14.03
CA ALA A 181 2.62 25.63 14.57
C ALA A 181 2.88 27.15 14.69
N LEU A 182 2.44 27.95 13.71
CA LEU A 182 2.55 29.41 13.75
C LEU A 182 1.79 30.03 14.92
N VAL A 183 0.59 29.54 15.22
CA VAL A 183 -0.18 30.02 16.39
C VAL A 183 0.56 29.76 17.71
N GLN A 184 1.37 28.69 17.77
CA GLN A 184 2.08 28.29 18.98
C GLN A 184 3.50 28.84 19.08
N ILE A 185 4.00 29.57 18.08
CA ILE A 185 5.38 30.06 18.06
C ILE A 185 5.67 31.10 19.14
N SER A 186 4.63 31.80 19.62
CA SER A 186 4.74 32.77 20.71
C SER A 186 4.72 32.14 22.11
N SER A 187 4.44 30.84 22.22
CA SER A 187 4.29 30.14 23.50
C SER A 187 5.64 29.59 23.98
N PRO A 188 6.24 30.13 25.06
CA PRO A 188 7.62 29.81 25.48
C PRO A 188 7.84 28.32 25.80
N GLU A 189 6.81 27.64 26.28
CA GLU A 189 6.88 26.23 26.69
C GLU A 189 7.00 25.27 25.50
N ILE A 190 6.46 25.64 24.34
CA ILE A 190 6.35 24.78 23.16
C ILE A 190 7.02 25.38 21.92
N VAL A 191 7.68 26.53 22.04
CA VAL A 191 8.32 27.25 20.94
C VAL A 191 9.32 26.39 20.16
N ILE A 192 10.10 25.54 20.85
CA ILE A 192 11.06 24.65 20.21
C ILE A 192 10.33 23.61 19.34
N LEU A 193 9.25 23.03 19.87
CA LEU A 193 8.45 22.04 19.15
C LEU A 193 7.71 22.68 17.97
N ALA A 194 7.17 23.89 18.15
CA ALA A 194 6.55 24.68 17.10
C ALA A 194 7.56 25.04 15.99
N GLY A 195 8.79 25.41 16.37
CA GLY A 195 9.88 25.66 15.43
C GLY A 195 10.26 24.41 14.61
N ILE A 196 10.39 23.25 15.26
CA ILE A 196 10.64 21.97 14.57
C ILE A 196 9.47 21.63 13.63
N ALA A 197 8.23 21.77 14.09
CA ALA A 197 7.05 21.52 13.28
C ALA A 197 7.02 22.43 12.03
N LEU A 198 7.40 23.70 12.15
CA LEU A 198 7.53 24.62 11.02
C LEU A 198 8.60 24.18 10.02
N VAL A 199 9.76 23.74 10.51
CA VAL A 199 10.81 23.21 9.62
C VAL A 199 10.32 21.98 8.87
N LEU A 200 9.74 21.01 9.56
CA LEU A 200 9.26 19.76 8.94
C LEU A 200 8.11 20.00 7.95
N THR A 201 7.15 20.86 8.31
CA THR A 201 6.06 21.23 7.41
C THR A 201 6.54 22.03 6.22
N SER A 202 7.55 22.91 6.36
CA SER A 202 8.12 23.63 5.23
C SER A 202 8.80 22.68 4.21
N ILE A 203 9.50 21.64 4.69
CA ILE A 203 10.10 20.61 3.84
C ILE A 203 9.01 19.82 3.12
N ASN A 204 7.94 19.42 3.82
CA ASN A 204 6.82 18.69 3.21
C ASN A 204 6.11 19.53 2.15
N MET A 205 5.87 20.81 2.42
CA MET A 205 5.25 21.77 1.49
C MET A 205 6.10 21.94 0.24
N ALA A 206 7.39 22.29 0.39
CA ALA A 206 8.29 22.54 -0.73
C ALA A 206 8.51 21.27 -1.57
N GLY A 207 8.79 20.14 -0.90
CA GLY A 207 8.99 18.86 -1.57
C GLY A 207 7.74 18.37 -2.30
N GLY A 208 6.58 18.44 -1.65
CA GLY A 208 5.30 18.03 -2.23
C GLY A 208 4.92 18.83 -3.47
N PHE A 209 5.08 20.17 -3.45
CA PHE A 209 4.81 21.00 -4.63
C PHE A 209 5.86 20.81 -5.74
N TRP A 210 7.14 20.66 -5.40
CA TRP A 210 8.20 20.42 -6.39
C TRP A 210 8.00 19.09 -7.13
N VAL A 211 7.70 18.00 -6.41
CA VAL A 211 7.42 16.69 -7.01
C VAL A 211 6.17 16.75 -7.87
N THR A 212 5.11 17.39 -7.37
CA THR A 212 3.87 17.57 -8.14
C THR A 212 4.14 18.30 -9.46
N GLN A 213 4.88 19.41 -9.42
CA GLN A 213 5.20 20.20 -10.61
C GLN A 213 6.01 19.37 -11.61
N ARG A 214 6.99 18.59 -11.13
CA ARG A 214 7.76 17.67 -11.98
C ARG A 214 6.87 16.61 -12.62
N MET A 215 5.93 16.03 -11.87
CA MET A 215 4.99 15.03 -12.37
C MET A 215 4.06 15.60 -13.44
N LEU A 216 3.45 16.76 -13.18
CA LEU A 216 2.57 17.43 -14.14
C LEU A 216 3.34 17.91 -15.39
N GLY A 217 4.61 18.29 -15.23
CA GLY A 217 5.49 18.65 -16.34
C GLY A 217 5.71 17.54 -17.36
N MET A 218 5.64 16.27 -16.95
CA MET A 218 5.77 15.12 -17.85
C MET A 218 4.53 14.90 -18.74
N PHE A 219 3.40 15.55 -18.44
CA PHE A 219 2.17 15.47 -19.23
C PHE A 219 2.00 16.63 -20.23
N ARG A 220 2.88 17.64 -20.19
CA ARG A 220 2.90 18.71 -21.19
C ARG A 220 3.64 18.20 -22.42
N LYS A 221 2.97 18.26 -23.58
CA LYS A 221 3.62 18.07 -24.89
C LYS A 221 4.52 19.26 -25.22
#